data_AF-A0A1L9WTB3-F1
#
_entry.id   AF-A0A1L9WTB3-F1
#
_cell.length_a   1.000
_cell.length_b   1.000
_cell.length_c   1.000
_cell.angle_alpha   90.00
_cell.angle_beta   90.00
_cell.angle_gamma   90.00
#
_symmetry.space_group_name_H-M   'P 1'
#
loop_
_entity.id
_entity.type
_entity.pdbx_description
1 polymer ?
#
loop_
_entity_poly.entity_id
_entity_poly.type
_entity_poly.pdbx_seq_one_letter_code
_entity_poly.pdbx_strand_id
1 'polypeptide(L)'
;MMASCVWRQDMPQFVTRMMRREVGQRLRKAATQSNDSPKRQVWTSVLPLEEGEGAELVAEEALVDALAKMEPIARMETGAVLVLRRTDSPQLPLSSFFHLPQTSSKVPVFDMTRLLAEEDLLACGKFQGQAAVFFRPDDKPTVNAMLGLWKLAGLLRDDPHLDTHRDLEPES
;
A
#
# COMPACT_ATOMS: atom_id res chain seq x y z
N MET A 1 3.48 23.26 -41.93
CA MET A 1 3.66 21.94 -41.30
C MET A 1 2.97 21.99 -39.95
N MET A 2 1.93 21.19 -39.72
CA MET A 2 1.34 21.07 -38.39
C MET A 2 2.18 20.08 -37.59
N ALA A 3 2.68 20.51 -36.43
CA ALA A 3 3.41 19.63 -35.53
C ALA A 3 2.44 18.56 -35.00
N SER A 4 2.68 17.28 -35.31
CA SER A 4 1.95 16.20 -34.67
C SER A 4 2.58 15.96 -33.29
N CYS A 5 1.77 16.08 -32.24
CA CYS A 5 2.17 15.65 -30.91
C CYS A 5 2.05 14.13 -30.88
N VAL A 6 3.16 13.43 -31.12
CA VAL A 6 3.23 11.97 -30.98
C VAL A 6 3.59 11.66 -29.53
N TRP A 7 2.59 11.21 -28.77
CA TRP A 7 2.82 10.62 -27.46
C TRP A 7 3.67 9.37 -27.59
N ARG A 8 4.49 9.09 -26.57
CA ARG A 8 5.25 7.85 -26.51
C ARG A 8 4.29 6.66 -26.54
N GLN A 9 4.59 5.64 -27.35
CA GLN A 9 3.68 4.52 -27.58
C GLN A 9 3.37 3.73 -26.29
N ASP A 10 4.31 3.67 -25.35
CA ASP A 10 4.21 3.01 -24.05
C ASP A 10 3.96 4.01 -22.88
N MET A 11 3.37 5.17 -23.16
CA MET A 11 3.18 6.22 -22.14
C MET A 11 2.42 5.72 -20.89
N PRO A 12 1.30 4.98 -20.99
CA PRO A 12 0.60 4.48 -19.80
C PRO A 12 1.49 3.59 -18.92
N GLN A 13 2.16 2.60 -19.52
CA GLN A 13 3.04 1.67 -18.79
C GLN A 13 4.23 2.40 -18.17
N PHE A 14 4.77 3.38 -18.86
CA PHE A 14 5.87 4.18 -18.35
C PHE A 14 5.48 5.07 -17.17
N VAL A 15 4.38 5.81 -17.30
CA VAL A 15 3.89 6.68 -16.21
C VAL A 15 3.60 5.83 -14.99
N THR A 16 2.91 4.70 -15.16
CA THR A 16 2.67 3.75 -14.07
C THR A 16 3.97 3.27 -13.43
N ARG A 17 4.93 2.78 -14.22
CA ARG A 17 6.24 2.33 -13.71
C ARG A 17 6.99 3.42 -12.95
N MET A 18 7.02 4.64 -13.48
CA MET A 18 7.70 5.76 -12.85
C MET A 18 7.02 6.19 -11.55
N MET A 19 5.68 6.22 -11.52
CA MET A 19 4.92 6.55 -10.31
C MET A 19 5.08 5.48 -9.23
N ARG A 20 5.06 4.19 -9.58
CA ARG A 20 5.36 3.08 -8.65
C ARG A 20 6.72 3.28 -7.99
N ARG A 21 7.77 3.51 -8.80
CA ARG A 21 9.13 3.75 -8.31
C ARG A 21 9.22 4.97 -7.41
N GLU A 22 8.57 6.06 -7.79
CA GLU A 22 8.56 7.31 -7.01
C GLU A 22 7.89 7.10 -5.64
N VAL A 23 6.75 6.42 -5.60
CA VAL A 23 6.03 6.10 -4.35
C VAL A 23 6.86 5.15 -3.49
N GLY A 24 7.44 4.10 -4.06
CA GLY A 24 8.35 3.18 -3.34
C GLY A 24 9.55 3.92 -2.73
N GLN A 25 10.18 4.84 -3.47
CA GLN A 25 11.25 5.69 -2.95
C GLN A 25 10.80 6.58 -1.78
N ARG A 26 9.59 7.17 -1.85
CA ARG A 26 9.04 7.99 -0.76
C ARG A 26 8.76 7.17 0.49
N LEU A 27 8.21 5.97 0.34
CA LEU A 27 7.97 5.05 1.45
C LEU A 27 9.27 4.61 2.11
N ARG A 28 10.28 4.20 1.31
CA ARG A 28 11.62 3.89 1.83
C ARG A 28 12.22 5.07 2.59
N LYS A 29 12.14 6.28 2.03
CA LYS A 29 12.65 7.49 2.69
C LYS A 29 11.91 7.79 3.99
N ALA A 30 10.60 7.52 4.06
CA ALA A 30 9.81 7.67 5.28
C ALA A 30 10.12 6.56 6.31
N ALA A 31 10.45 5.35 5.85
CA ALA A 31 10.82 4.21 6.69
C ALA A 31 12.19 4.35 7.36
N THR A 32 13.13 5.05 6.72
CA THR A 32 14.49 5.27 7.23
C THR A 32 14.64 6.52 8.11
N GLN A 33 13.57 7.30 8.32
CA GLN A 33 13.63 8.44 9.22
C GLN A 33 13.82 7.99 10.67
N SER A 34 14.72 8.64 11.40
CA SER A 34 14.96 8.40 12.83
C SER A 34 13.82 8.91 13.74
N ASN A 35 12.78 9.49 13.16
CA ASN A 35 11.68 10.13 13.89
C ASN A 35 10.53 9.18 14.23
N ASP A 36 10.60 7.93 13.77
CA ASP A 36 9.70 6.87 14.21
C ASP A 36 10.12 6.44 15.62
N SER A 37 9.42 6.97 16.61
CA SER A 37 9.63 6.68 18.02
C SER A 37 8.37 6.04 18.60
N PRO A 38 8.46 5.32 19.74
CA PRO A 38 7.29 4.76 20.40
C PRO A 38 6.20 5.79 20.75
N LYS A 39 6.56 7.08 20.84
CA LYS A 39 5.60 8.18 21.07
C LYS A 39 4.93 8.66 19.80
N ARG A 40 5.61 8.54 18.65
CA ARG A 40 5.08 8.97 17.36
C ARG A 40 4.27 7.85 16.74
N GLN A 41 4.83 6.64 16.65
CA GLN A 41 4.18 5.48 16.01
C GLN A 41 3.82 5.82 14.55
N VAL A 42 4.83 6.11 13.72
CA VAL A 42 4.62 6.38 12.28
C VAL A 42 4.27 5.08 11.57
N TRP A 43 4.96 4.02 11.97
CA TRP A 43 4.79 2.67 11.48
C TRP A 43 4.38 1.79 12.66
N THR A 44 3.16 1.28 12.63
CA THR A 44 2.69 0.34 13.66
C THR A 44 2.40 -1.00 13.00
N SER A 45 2.98 -2.07 13.54
CA SER A 45 2.63 -3.43 13.13
C SER A 45 1.16 -3.68 13.43
N VAL A 46 0.41 -4.12 12.43
CA VAL A 46 -1.00 -4.52 12.58
C VAL A 46 -1.07 -6.04 12.61
N LEU A 47 -0.46 -6.67 11.61
CA LEU A 47 -0.45 -8.11 11.48
C LEU A 47 0.97 -8.55 11.10
N PRO A 48 1.71 -9.19 12.03
CA PRO A 48 2.97 -9.82 11.68
C PRO A 48 2.72 -11.02 10.75
N LEU A 49 3.73 -11.39 9.98
CA LEU A 49 3.67 -12.57 9.13
C LEU A 49 3.84 -13.83 9.99
N GLU A 50 2.89 -14.77 9.91
CA GLU A 50 3.03 -16.10 10.50
C GLU A 50 4.04 -16.93 9.67
N GLU A 51 4.97 -17.62 10.32
CA GLU A 51 5.92 -18.52 9.64
C GLU A 51 5.25 -19.89 9.42
N GLY A 52 4.81 -20.20 8.19
CA GLY A 52 4.24 -21.51 7.84
C GLY A 52 3.64 -21.62 6.44
N GLU A 53 3.47 -22.85 5.93
CA GLU A 53 2.77 -23.14 4.66
C GLU A 53 1.28 -22.78 4.81
N GLY A 54 0.86 -21.71 4.12
CA GLY A 54 -0.48 -21.11 4.24
C GLY A 54 -0.48 -19.58 4.40
N ALA A 55 0.68 -18.97 4.66
CA ALA A 55 0.85 -17.53 4.91
C ALA A 55 0.77 -16.61 3.67
N GLU A 56 0.23 -17.10 2.55
CA GLU A 56 0.22 -16.36 1.29
C GLU A 56 -0.98 -15.40 1.17
N LEU A 57 -2.08 -15.73 1.87
CA LEU A 57 -3.31 -14.97 1.90
C LEU A 57 -3.65 -14.49 3.33
N VAL A 58 -4.08 -13.23 3.43
CA VAL A 58 -4.55 -12.62 4.68
C VAL A 58 -6.07 -12.51 4.64
N ALA A 59 -6.74 -13.10 5.63
CA ALA A 59 -8.18 -12.92 5.81
C ALA A 59 -8.54 -11.47 6.17
N GLU A 60 -9.56 -10.90 5.52
CA GLU A 60 -10.02 -9.54 5.80
C GLU A 60 -10.46 -9.38 7.27
N GLU A 61 -11.13 -10.39 7.82
CA GLU A 61 -11.60 -10.41 9.19
C GLU A 61 -10.43 -10.36 10.19
N ALA A 62 -9.32 -11.06 9.89
CA ALA A 62 -8.13 -11.02 10.73
C ALA A 62 -7.50 -9.63 10.75
N LEU A 63 -7.55 -8.91 9.62
CA LEU A 63 -7.08 -7.54 9.52
C LEU A 63 -7.98 -6.57 10.30
N VAL A 64 -9.30 -6.71 10.18
CA VAL A 64 -10.27 -5.90 10.93
C VAL A 64 -10.12 -6.13 12.44
N ASP A 65 -10.00 -7.38 12.87
CA ASP A 65 -9.78 -7.75 14.27
C ASP A 65 -8.46 -7.19 14.81
N ALA A 66 -7.39 -7.26 14.01
CA ALA A 66 -6.09 -6.70 14.39
C ALA A 66 -6.15 -5.17 14.53
N LEU A 67 -6.82 -4.48 13.60
CA LEU A 67 -7.03 -3.03 13.68
C LEU A 67 -7.86 -2.63 14.90
N ALA A 68 -8.89 -3.41 15.25
CA ALA A 68 -9.72 -3.15 16.42
C ALA A 68 -8.96 -3.28 17.75
N LYS A 69 -7.91 -4.11 17.79
CA LYS A 69 -7.07 -4.36 18.98
C LYS A 69 -5.93 -3.36 19.14
N MET A 70 -5.71 -2.47 18.17
CA MET A 70 -4.66 -1.45 18.25
C MET A 70 -4.93 -0.47 19.40
N GLU A 71 -3.87 -0.11 20.12
CA GLU A 71 -3.90 1.01 21.05
C GLU A 71 -4.16 2.33 20.29
N PRO A 72 -4.92 3.28 20.87
CA PRO A 72 -5.15 4.57 20.24
C PRO A 72 -3.84 5.34 19.99
N ILE A 73 -3.64 5.75 18.74
CA ILE A 73 -2.48 6.55 18.32
C ILE A 73 -2.91 8.00 18.09
N ALA A 74 -2.02 8.96 18.34
CA ALA A 74 -2.29 10.36 18.02
C ALA A 74 -2.55 10.54 16.52
N ARG A 75 -3.65 11.22 16.17
CA ARG A 75 -4.08 11.49 14.79
C ARG A 75 -4.29 10.22 13.95
N MET A 76 -4.73 9.13 14.57
CA MET A 76 -5.00 7.85 13.92
C MET A 76 -5.98 7.99 12.75
N GLU A 77 -6.93 8.92 12.82
CA GLU A 77 -7.89 9.22 11.75
C GLU A 77 -7.24 9.71 10.44
N THR A 78 -5.97 10.12 10.49
CA THR A 78 -5.20 10.57 9.31
C THR A 78 -4.32 9.48 8.70
N GLY A 79 -4.28 8.30 9.31
CA GLY A 79 -3.46 7.18 8.88
C GLY A 79 -4.07 6.38 7.73
N ALA A 80 -3.37 5.32 7.35
CA ALA A 80 -3.81 4.33 6.37
C ALA A 80 -3.33 2.94 6.77
N VAL A 81 -4.04 1.92 6.28
CA VAL A 81 -3.63 0.53 6.40
C VAL A 81 -2.93 0.13 5.11
N LEU A 82 -1.69 -0.36 5.22
CA LEU A 82 -0.91 -0.86 4.11
C LEU A 82 -0.89 -2.39 4.19
N VAL A 83 -1.53 -3.04 3.23
CA VAL A 83 -1.62 -4.50 3.15
C VAL A 83 -0.47 -5.00 2.27
N LEU A 84 0.39 -5.85 2.84
CA LEU A 84 1.68 -6.27 2.24
C LEU A 84 1.63 -7.68 1.67
N ARG A 85 0.52 -8.39 1.86
CA ARG A 85 0.25 -9.74 1.36
C ARG A 85 -1.09 -9.75 0.64
N ARG A 86 -1.30 -10.73 -0.23
CA ARG A 86 -2.58 -10.88 -0.91
C ARG A 86 -3.65 -11.19 0.14
N THR A 87 -4.88 -10.75 -0.10
CA THR A 87 -6.02 -11.14 0.72
C THR A 87 -6.78 -12.28 0.05
N ASP A 88 -7.43 -13.12 0.84
CA ASP A 88 -8.32 -14.18 0.35
C ASP A 88 -9.60 -13.64 -0.30
N SER A 89 -9.96 -12.39 0.00
CA SER A 89 -11.01 -11.68 -0.70
C SER A 89 -10.58 -11.42 -2.16
N PRO A 90 -11.37 -11.88 -3.15
CA PRO A 90 -11.11 -11.53 -4.53
C PRO A 90 -11.34 -10.02 -4.67
N GLN A 91 -10.24 -9.29 -4.78
CA GLN A 91 -10.21 -7.86 -5.05
C GLN A 91 -10.76 -7.01 -3.89
N LEU A 92 -10.00 -6.81 -2.80
CA LEU A 92 -10.11 -5.53 -2.12
C LEU A 92 -9.87 -4.43 -3.18
N PRO A 93 -10.82 -3.49 -3.38
CA PRO A 93 -10.56 -2.31 -4.19
C PRO A 93 -9.23 -1.66 -3.76
N LEU A 94 -8.46 -1.17 -4.74
CA LEU A 94 -7.15 -0.51 -4.51
C LEU A 94 -7.20 0.64 -3.48
N SER A 95 -8.40 1.14 -3.22
CA SER A 95 -8.72 2.01 -2.11
C SER A 95 -10.02 1.55 -1.45
N SER A 96 -9.92 0.61 -0.52
CA SER A 96 -11.00 0.30 0.44
C SER A 96 -10.89 1.23 1.65
N PHE A 97 -11.93 1.27 2.48
CA PHE A 97 -11.88 2.00 3.73
C PHE A 97 -12.26 1.05 4.87
N PHE A 98 -11.46 1.03 5.93
CA PHE A 98 -11.84 0.40 7.17
C PHE A 98 -12.33 1.42 8.18
N HIS A 99 -13.27 0.96 9.01
CA HIS A 99 -13.72 1.68 10.18
C HIS A 99 -12.77 1.40 11.34
N LEU A 100 -12.29 2.46 11.99
CA LEU A 100 -11.52 2.36 13.21
C LEU A 100 -12.44 2.57 14.42
N PRO A 101 -12.64 1.55 15.27
CA PRO A 101 -13.50 1.69 16.45
C PRO A 101 -12.94 2.70 17.47
N GLN A 102 -11.62 2.89 17.55
CA GLN A 102 -10.96 3.75 18.53
C GLN A 102 -11.32 5.23 18.38
N THR A 103 -11.48 5.68 17.14
CA THR A 103 -11.74 7.09 16.80
C THR A 103 -13.08 7.28 16.09
N SER A 104 -13.82 6.20 15.80
CA SER A 104 -15.01 6.21 14.94
C SER A 104 -14.77 6.82 13.55
N SER A 105 -13.52 6.77 13.06
CA SER A 105 -13.14 7.33 11.76
C SER A 105 -13.04 6.25 10.69
N LYS A 106 -13.02 6.67 9.41
CA LYS A 106 -12.67 5.82 8.27
C LYS A 106 -11.24 6.10 7.82
N VAL A 107 -10.45 5.06 7.59
CA VAL A 107 -9.09 5.18 7.06
C VAL A 107 -8.95 4.40 5.75
N PRO A 108 -8.18 4.91 4.77
CA PRO A 108 -7.92 4.20 3.53
C PRO A 108 -7.09 2.94 3.77
N VAL A 109 -7.33 1.95 2.91
CA VAL A 109 -6.60 0.69 2.82
C VAL A 109 -5.94 0.64 1.44
N PHE A 110 -4.64 0.42 1.44
CA PHE A 110 -3.84 0.31 0.23
C PHE A 110 -3.30 -1.11 0.11
N ASP A 111 -3.69 -1.79 -0.97
CA ASP A 111 -3.09 -3.06 -1.36
C ASP A 111 -1.73 -2.80 -2.01
N MET A 112 -0.68 -2.95 -1.21
CA MET A 112 0.68 -2.66 -1.64
C MET A 112 1.20 -3.69 -2.65
N THR A 113 0.64 -4.90 -2.66
CA THR A 113 0.98 -5.94 -3.65
C THR A 113 0.53 -5.57 -5.07
N ARG A 114 -0.52 -4.74 -5.16
CA ARG A 114 -0.99 -4.18 -6.43
C ARG A 114 -0.40 -2.82 -6.74
N LEU A 115 -0.11 -1.99 -5.73
CA LEU A 115 0.43 -0.63 -5.92
C LEU A 115 1.93 -0.61 -6.21
N LEU A 116 2.73 -1.51 -5.63
CA LEU A 116 4.18 -1.52 -5.82
C LEU A 116 4.62 -2.82 -6.48
N ALA A 117 5.80 -2.76 -7.10
CA ALA A 117 6.48 -3.97 -7.54
C ALA A 117 7.17 -4.64 -6.35
N GLU A 118 7.39 -5.95 -6.42
CA GLU A 118 7.90 -6.75 -5.31
C GLU A 118 9.26 -6.23 -4.80
N GLU A 119 10.14 -5.79 -5.69
CA GLU A 119 11.44 -5.23 -5.35
C GLU A 119 11.34 -3.97 -4.49
N ASP A 120 10.30 -3.15 -4.68
CA ASP A 120 10.08 -1.93 -3.88
C ASP A 120 9.44 -2.26 -2.53
N LEU A 121 8.65 -3.35 -2.44
CA LEU A 121 8.13 -3.87 -1.17
C LEU A 121 9.28 -4.40 -0.29
N LEU A 122 10.13 -5.26 -0.86
CA LEU A 122 11.25 -5.90 -0.15
C LEU A 122 12.30 -4.89 0.32
N ALA A 123 12.47 -3.79 -0.43
CA ALA A 123 13.43 -2.76 -0.11
C ALA A 123 12.98 -1.81 1.03
N CYS A 124 11.75 -1.92 1.52
CA CYS A 124 11.26 -1.14 2.66
C CYS A 124 11.38 -1.96 3.95
N GLY A 125 12.35 -1.61 4.81
CA GLY A 125 12.60 -2.37 6.05
C GLY A 125 11.40 -2.45 7.01
N LYS A 126 10.47 -1.49 6.95
CA LYS A 126 9.24 -1.50 7.77
C LYS A 126 8.20 -2.54 7.33
N PHE A 127 8.38 -3.15 6.15
CA PHE A 127 7.47 -4.17 5.61
C PHE A 127 7.97 -5.60 5.88
N GLN A 128 9.23 -5.77 6.30
CA GLN A 128 9.82 -7.08 6.50
C GLN A 128 9.13 -7.82 7.67
N GLY A 129 8.70 -9.06 7.41
CA GLY A 129 7.99 -9.89 8.38
C GLY A 129 6.60 -9.38 8.74
N GLN A 130 6.00 -8.51 7.93
CA GLN A 130 4.67 -7.94 8.17
C GLN A 130 3.70 -8.38 7.06
N ALA A 131 2.49 -8.75 7.47
CA ALA A 131 1.36 -8.94 6.57
C ALA A 131 0.57 -7.64 6.36
N ALA A 132 0.50 -6.79 7.39
CA ALA A 132 -0.06 -5.45 7.29
C ALA A 132 0.59 -4.48 8.31
N VAL A 133 0.69 -3.21 7.91
CA VAL A 133 1.16 -2.13 8.78
C VAL A 133 0.21 -0.94 8.73
N PHE A 134 0.06 -0.26 9.87
CA PHE A 134 -0.61 1.02 9.96
C PHE A 134 0.42 2.12 9.75
N PHE A 135 0.14 3.01 8.80
CA PHE A 135 1.01 4.12 8.43
C PHE A 135 0.33 5.45 8.75
N ARG A 136 0.94 6.23 9.64
CA ARG A 136 0.37 7.48 10.15
C ARG A 136 1.27 8.68 9.79
N PRO A 137 0.82 9.58 8.89
CA PRO A 137 1.64 10.68 8.40
C PRO A 137 1.71 11.83 9.41
N ASP A 138 2.93 12.30 9.68
CA ASP A 138 3.23 13.26 10.75
C ASP A 138 4.21 14.36 10.37
N ASP A 139 4.98 14.13 9.31
CA ASP A 139 6.02 15.02 8.85
C ASP A 139 6.06 15.08 7.33
N LYS A 140 6.87 15.97 6.77
CA LYS A 140 6.91 16.18 5.32
C LYS A 140 7.23 14.89 4.53
N PRO A 141 8.22 14.06 4.89
CA PRO A 141 8.45 12.75 4.26
C PRO A 141 7.22 11.84 4.28
N THR A 142 6.60 11.64 5.44
CA THR A 142 5.48 10.70 5.60
C THR A 142 4.20 11.21 4.92
N VAL A 143 3.94 12.52 4.97
CA VAL A 143 2.84 13.17 4.23
C VAL A 143 3.05 13.01 2.72
N ASN A 144 4.26 13.22 2.21
CA ASN A 144 4.55 13.04 0.77
C ASN A 144 4.40 11.59 0.32
N ALA A 145 4.73 10.62 1.19
CA ALA A 145 4.48 9.21 0.93
C ALA A 145 2.97 8.90 0.86
N MET A 146 2.18 9.39 1.83
CA MET A 146 0.72 9.25 1.83
C MET A 146 0.08 9.86 0.58
N LEU A 147 0.48 11.08 0.20
CA LEU A 147 -0.01 11.72 -1.03
C LEU A 147 0.41 10.95 -2.29
N GLY A 148 1.58 10.30 -2.27
CA GLY A 148 2.04 9.43 -3.33
C GLY A 148 1.15 8.19 -3.50
N LEU A 149 0.82 7.53 -2.38
CA LEU A 149 -0.10 6.39 -2.36
C LEU A 149 -1.46 6.75 -2.96
N TRP A 150 -2.05 7.86 -2.54
CA TRP A 150 -3.33 8.33 -3.08
C TRP A 150 -3.28 8.57 -4.58
N LYS A 151 -2.23 9.23 -5.08
CA LYS A 151 -2.07 9.51 -6.51
C LYS A 151 -1.92 8.22 -7.32
N LEU A 152 -1.13 7.28 -6.82
CA LEU A 152 -0.90 6.00 -7.50
C LEU A 152 -2.16 5.11 -7.46
N ALA A 153 -2.80 4.99 -6.30
CA ALA A 153 -4.06 4.27 -6.19
C ALA A 153 -5.16 4.88 -7.07
N GLY A 154 -5.20 6.22 -7.16
CA GLY A 154 -6.11 6.92 -8.07
C GLY A 154 -5.82 6.67 -9.55
N LEU A 155 -4.55 6.68 -9.95
CA LEU A 155 -4.14 6.35 -11.33
C LEU A 155 -4.57 4.93 -11.71
N LEU A 156 -4.41 4.00 -10.77
CA LEU A 156 -4.63 2.57 -10.97
C LEU A 156 -6.09 2.14 -10.80
N ARG A 157 -6.96 3.00 -10.27
CA ARG A 157 -8.36 2.64 -9.94
C ARG A 157 -9.17 2.14 -11.14
N ASP A 158 -8.88 2.68 -12.33
CA ASP A 158 -9.60 2.38 -13.57
C ASP A 158 -8.69 1.75 -14.64
N ASP A 159 -7.54 1.17 -14.27
CA ASP A 159 -6.61 0.58 -15.24
C ASP A 159 -7.00 -0.89 -15.55
N PRO A 160 -7.50 -1.20 -16.77
CA PRO A 160 -7.86 -2.56 -17.16
C PRO A 160 -6.64 -3.49 -17.30
N HIS A 161 -5.41 -2.97 -17.21
CA HIS A 161 -4.16 -3.74 -17.34
C HIS A 161 -3.58 -4.16 -15.98
N LEU A 162 -4.27 -3.94 -14.86
CA LEU A 162 -3.83 -4.41 -13.54
C LEU A 162 -4.10 -5.89 -13.28
N ASP A 163 -4.83 -6.56 -14.17
CA ASP A 163 -5.04 -8.00 -14.13
C ASP A 163 -3.85 -8.77 -14.76
N THR A 164 -2.63 -8.49 -14.34
CA THR A 164 -1.42 -9.21 -14.82
C THR A 164 -1.21 -10.58 -14.18
N HIS A 165 -2.27 -11.26 -13.75
CA HIS A 165 -2.22 -12.69 -13.40
C HIS A 165 -3.12 -13.56 -14.28
N ARG A 166 -3.54 -13.07 -15.46
CA ARG A 166 -4.21 -13.89 -16.48
C ARG A 166 -3.31 -14.26 -17.67
N ASP A 167 -2.02 -13.99 -17.58
CA ASP A 167 -1.04 -14.47 -18.55
C ASP A 167 -0.22 -15.58 -17.90
N LEU A 168 -0.69 -16.82 -18.00
CA LEU A 168 0.05 -18.09 -18.01
C LEU A 168 -0.94 -19.28 -17.88
N GLU A 169 -1.96 -19.33 -18.74
CA GLU A 169 -2.56 -20.62 -19.11
C GLU A 169 -2.26 -20.77 -20.61
N PRO A 170 -1.33 -21.64 -21.03
CA PRO A 170 -1.29 -22.04 -22.42
C PRO A 170 -2.58 -22.81 -22.69
N GLU A 171 -3.42 -22.30 -23.59
CA GLU A 171 -4.45 -23.12 -24.21
C GLU A 171 -3.76 -24.33 -24.87
N SER A 172 -3.96 -25.52 -24.31
CA SER A 172 -3.55 -26.81 -24.86
C SER A 172 -4.47 -27.90 -24.32
#